data_AF-A0A0P6XUN9-F1
#
_entry.id   AF-A0A0P6XUN9-F1
#
_cell.length_a   1.000
_cell.length_b   1.000
_cell.length_c   1.000
_cell.angle_alpha   90.00
_cell.angle_beta   90.00
_cell.angle_gamma   90.00
#
_symmetry.space_group_name_H-M   'P 1'
#
loop_
_entity.id
_entity.type
_entity.pdbx_description
1 polymer ?
#
loop_
_entity_poly.entity_id
_entity_poly.type
_entity_poly.pdbx_seq_one_letter_code
_entity_poly.pdbx_strand_id
1 'polypeptide(L)'
;MLDPQFQILIQDLTSNQILDISDRVIAATWRYTEQGCGDLNVTMPCTIAEAYWFKTVPFIYVKVFNRCSKRIWWGRAAGDDVAITRTADRAVSIQIVALGLVKALEDMPHTGWWSSTRYGDWQEVTTDLIPSRTPERYSMETERRLRIAPSGGNGFTSSSIGMLSIAQPAAATVQWQTIEAAYTLKAPAGWRASLSRYDGITFLSSLWTLDGIGTGSTGMTTQSGTLSFLSGVGCSRLGFNLFCTRAATTLHTAAITAGTRVVTPGTMAGITVNAKLAIGGAEPEEVVVTATTATTFTAVFRNPHLGSDLVEPIWDGNDGDIELIITNLRVKAVTLSTVTLDQVAKYALGDVLAVNPWAIVNSDGKVQSPLVDLANLLAEDQPWATILSEQVQLGDTANRPWVWGVDEDGVLFVRPRQSGRVWYLSTEQCSYTQGGNSDGRWTSGYGVYEDEQGLRQRTPIQTDAQALANSGLVRRTALVVDSGTLAVATQRTSVFLGDAAKGEAAAGVTCAVLETVDGMVYPATEARPGDMLLFRDVLPTSSAVANRLNGFVLAEVQVDGFNLAAVQLVPEEPLPLLEMVVAKAKL
;
A
#
# COMPACT_ATOMS: atom_id res chain seq x y z
N MET A 1 34.63 39.37 -3.77
CA MET A 1 33.54 38.40 -3.94
C MET A 1 34.17 37.15 -4.50
N LEU A 2 34.08 36.03 -3.79
CA LEU A 2 34.53 34.73 -4.31
C LEU A 2 33.60 34.36 -5.46
N ASP A 3 34.16 33.98 -6.61
CA ASP A 3 33.42 33.47 -7.76
C ASP A 3 32.51 32.32 -7.29
N PRO A 4 31.17 32.48 -7.34
CA PRO A 4 30.26 31.57 -6.67
C PRO A 4 30.52 30.15 -7.17
N GLN A 5 30.84 29.24 -6.23
CA GLN A 5 31.09 27.83 -6.56
C GLN A 5 29.83 27.11 -7.03
N PHE A 6 28.65 27.74 -6.86
CA PHE A 6 27.36 27.23 -7.25
C PHE A 6 26.45 28.34 -7.77
N GLN A 7 25.53 27.97 -8.65
CA GLN A 7 24.44 28.83 -9.08
C GLN A 7 23.15 28.38 -8.37
N ILE A 8 22.45 29.31 -7.72
CA ILE A 8 21.17 29.07 -7.06
C ILE A 8 20.09 29.80 -7.86
N LEU A 9 19.22 29.02 -8.50
CA LEU A 9 18.11 29.50 -9.30
C LEU A 9 16.79 29.26 -8.57
N ILE A 10 15.95 30.28 -8.54
CA ILE A 10 14.57 30.20 -8.11
C ILE A 10 13.67 30.27 -9.33
N GLN A 11 12.71 29.34 -9.44
CA GLN A 11 11.70 29.33 -10.48
C GLN A 11 10.30 29.46 -9.86
N ASP A 12 9.55 30.47 -10.30
CA ASP A 12 8.12 30.57 -10.03
C ASP A 12 7.35 29.90 -11.17
N LEU A 13 6.57 28.87 -10.86
CA LEU A 13 5.83 28.13 -11.88
C LEU A 13 4.61 28.87 -12.39
N THR A 14 4.05 29.81 -11.63
CA THR A 14 2.86 30.55 -12.05
C THR A 14 3.19 31.56 -13.15
N SER A 15 4.35 32.20 -13.06
CA SER A 15 4.84 33.17 -14.04
C SER A 15 5.88 32.59 -15.01
N ASN A 16 6.38 31.37 -14.74
CA ASN A 16 7.53 30.75 -15.39
C ASN A 16 8.80 31.63 -15.36
N GLN A 17 8.89 32.55 -14.40
CA GLN A 17 10.06 33.39 -14.22
C GLN A 17 11.16 32.61 -13.50
N ILE A 18 12.40 32.80 -13.96
CA ILE A 18 13.60 32.26 -13.32
C ILE A 18 14.41 33.45 -12.80
N LEU A 19 14.68 33.44 -11.50
CA LEU A 19 15.51 34.40 -10.81
C LEU A 19 16.80 33.73 -10.38
N ASP A 20 17.93 34.24 -10.87
CA ASP A 20 19.24 33.88 -10.34
C ASP A 20 19.53 34.71 -9.09
N ILE A 21 19.70 34.05 -7.95
CA ILE A 21 19.96 34.71 -6.67
C ILE A 21 21.40 34.52 -6.18
N SER A 22 22.25 33.88 -6.98
CA SER A 22 23.59 33.44 -6.56
C SER A 22 24.43 34.55 -5.93
N ASP A 23 24.43 35.74 -6.54
CA ASP A 23 25.22 36.90 -6.08
C ASP A 23 24.69 37.55 -4.80
N ARG A 24 23.49 37.15 -4.35
CA ARG A 24 22.81 37.72 -3.18
C ARG A 24 22.83 36.78 -1.99
N VAL A 25 23.08 35.49 -2.19
CA VAL A 25 23.08 34.53 -1.09
C VAL A 25 24.23 34.85 -0.13
N ILE A 26 23.92 34.89 1.17
CA ILE A 26 24.91 35.12 2.24
C ILE A 26 25.14 33.87 3.10
N ALA A 27 24.22 32.91 3.05
CA ALA A 27 24.37 31.58 3.64
C ALA A 27 23.52 30.59 2.86
N ALA A 28 24.05 29.39 2.61
CA ALA A 28 23.32 28.30 1.99
C ALA A 28 23.80 26.97 2.58
N THR A 29 22.90 26.16 3.09
CA THR A 29 23.20 24.80 3.53
C THR A 29 22.20 23.83 2.93
N TRP A 30 22.64 22.71 2.39
CA TRP A 30 21.73 21.69 1.90
C TRP A 30 22.15 20.30 2.30
N ARG A 31 21.17 19.40 2.25
CA ARG A 31 21.31 18.02 2.66
C ARG A 31 20.87 17.05 1.56
N TYR A 32 21.54 15.90 1.52
CA TYR A 32 21.10 14.71 0.82
C TYR A 32 20.79 13.60 1.83
N THR A 33 19.67 12.93 1.66
CA THR A 33 19.24 11.76 2.45
C THR A 33 19.13 10.53 1.55
N GLU A 34 18.83 9.36 2.11
CA GLU A 34 18.61 8.13 1.33
C GLU A 34 17.50 8.26 0.29
N GLN A 35 16.58 9.20 0.50
CA GLN A 35 15.48 9.52 -0.42
C GLN A 35 15.85 10.58 -1.46
N GLY A 36 17.11 11.02 -1.53
CA GLY A 36 17.62 11.99 -2.49
C GLY A 36 17.86 13.38 -1.89
N CYS A 37 17.32 14.43 -2.50
CA CYS A 37 17.46 15.79 -1.96
C CYS A 37 16.66 15.92 -0.65
N GLY A 38 17.33 16.30 0.45
CA GLY A 38 16.71 16.60 1.74
C GLY A 38 16.19 18.04 1.76
N ASP A 39 16.63 18.85 2.71
CA ASP A 39 16.33 20.28 2.78
C ASP A 39 17.48 21.15 2.27
N LEU A 40 17.15 22.37 1.85
CA LEU A 40 18.05 23.45 1.49
C LEU A 40 17.60 24.70 2.24
N ASN A 41 18.50 25.30 3.00
CA ASN A 41 18.30 26.54 3.72
C ASN A 41 19.12 27.64 3.04
N VAL A 42 18.48 28.67 2.51
CA VAL A 42 19.14 29.79 1.82
C VAL A 42 18.77 31.09 2.53
N THR A 43 19.78 31.88 2.90
CA THR A 43 19.58 33.24 3.43
C THR A 43 20.11 34.26 2.44
N MET A 44 19.31 35.29 2.14
CA MET A 44 19.72 36.40 1.27
C MET A 44 19.10 37.74 1.71
N PRO A 45 19.80 38.87 1.50
CA PRO A 45 19.22 40.20 1.66
C PRO A 45 18.26 40.50 0.50
N CYS A 46 17.18 41.19 0.79
CA CYS A 46 16.17 41.55 -0.20
C CYS A 46 15.45 42.85 0.17
N THR A 47 14.63 43.33 -0.76
CA THR A 47 13.70 44.41 -0.43
C THR A 47 12.50 43.86 0.34
N ILE A 48 11.78 44.72 1.07
CA ILE A 48 10.57 44.29 1.78
C ILE A 48 9.48 43.80 0.81
N ALA A 49 9.35 44.43 -0.37
CA ALA A 49 8.37 44.04 -1.38
C ALA A 49 8.68 42.65 -1.95
N GLU A 50 9.95 42.37 -2.20
CA GLU A 50 10.41 41.06 -2.65
C GLU A 50 10.23 39.99 -1.56
N ALA A 51 10.52 40.30 -0.30
CA ALA A 51 10.29 39.39 0.81
C ALA A 51 8.80 38.97 0.89
N TYR A 52 7.89 39.93 0.72
CA TYR A 52 6.46 39.64 0.66
C TYR A 52 6.08 38.86 -0.59
N TRP A 53 6.68 39.13 -1.75
CA TRP A 53 6.46 38.33 -2.95
C TRP A 53 6.77 36.86 -2.67
N PHE A 54 7.97 36.55 -2.16
CA PHE A 54 8.36 35.18 -1.77
C PHE A 54 7.39 34.54 -0.76
N LYS A 55 6.89 35.31 0.21
CA LYS A 55 5.92 34.83 1.20
C LYS A 55 4.54 34.53 0.61
N THR A 56 4.15 35.25 -0.45
CA THR A 56 2.81 35.16 -1.04
C THR A 56 2.71 34.22 -2.24
N VAL A 57 3.82 33.89 -2.90
CA VAL A 57 3.84 32.91 -3.98
C VAL A 57 3.47 31.54 -3.39
N PRO A 58 2.51 30.79 -3.99
CA PRO A 58 2.09 29.50 -3.44
C PRO A 58 3.26 28.52 -3.31
N PHE A 59 4.07 28.41 -4.37
CA PHE A 59 5.26 27.57 -4.41
C PHE A 59 6.34 28.19 -5.29
N ILE A 60 7.58 28.11 -4.82
CA ILE A 60 8.77 28.35 -5.63
C ILE A 60 9.61 27.08 -5.72
N TYR A 61 10.33 26.94 -6.81
CA TYR A 61 11.30 25.87 -7.01
C TYR A 61 12.69 26.40 -6.83
N VAL A 62 13.52 25.67 -6.08
CA VAL A 62 14.92 26.05 -5.87
C VAL A 62 15.81 24.97 -6.47
N LYS A 63 16.75 25.40 -7.30
CA LYS A 63 17.71 24.53 -8.00
C LYS A 63 19.11 25.02 -7.71
N VAL A 64 19.99 24.11 -7.35
CA VAL A 64 21.42 24.40 -7.14
C VAL A 64 22.21 23.71 -8.25
N PHE A 65 23.07 24.44 -8.94
CA PHE A 65 23.97 23.94 -9.97
C PHE A 65 25.41 24.13 -9.53
N ASN A 66 26.28 23.19 -9.87
CA ASN A 66 27.72 23.37 -9.72
C ASN A 66 28.31 24.20 -10.87
N ARG A 67 29.62 24.49 -10.81
CA ARG A 67 30.36 25.25 -11.85
C ARG A 67 30.30 24.65 -13.26
N CYS A 68 29.94 23.37 -13.39
CA CYS A 68 29.80 22.69 -14.68
C CYS A 68 28.36 22.72 -15.20
N SER A 69 27.50 23.55 -14.60
CA SER A 69 26.07 23.63 -14.91
C SER A 69 25.32 22.30 -14.71
N LYS A 70 25.89 21.39 -13.91
CA LYS A 70 25.19 20.16 -13.47
C LYS A 70 24.34 20.52 -12.26
N ARG A 71 23.04 20.22 -12.33
CA ARG A 71 22.14 20.34 -11.18
C ARG A 71 22.58 19.34 -10.12
N ILE A 72 22.81 19.84 -8.92
CA ILE A 72 23.22 19.02 -7.78
C ILE A 72 22.12 18.94 -6.72
N TRP A 73 21.18 19.89 -6.69
CA TRP A 73 20.08 19.85 -5.74
C TRP A 73 18.80 20.43 -6.37
N TRP A 74 17.66 19.85 -6.05
CA TRP A 74 16.36 20.32 -6.51
C TRP A 74 15.26 20.08 -5.47
N GLY A 75 14.47 21.12 -5.22
CA GLY A 75 13.33 21.07 -4.33
C GLY A 75 12.39 22.25 -4.53
N ARG A 76 11.47 22.41 -3.58
CA ARG A 76 10.44 23.45 -3.57
C ARG A 76 10.31 24.07 -2.18
N ALA A 77 9.85 25.31 -2.11
CA ALA A 77 9.45 25.96 -0.87
C ALA A 77 8.06 26.58 -1.06
N ALA A 78 7.20 26.46 -0.06
CA ALA A 78 5.95 27.21 0.02
C ALA A 78 6.20 28.59 0.65
N GLY A 79 5.22 29.48 0.54
CA GLY A 79 5.28 30.78 1.23
C GLY A 79 5.52 30.65 2.74
N ASP A 80 4.97 29.62 3.38
CA ASP A 80 5.17 29.37 4.82
C ASP A 80 6.60 29.00 5.18
N ASP A 81 7.37 28.45 4.24
CA ASP A 81 8.78 28.09 4.40
C ASP A 81 9.74 29.28 4.22
N VAL A 82 9.20 30.49 4.02
CA VAL A 82 9.97 31.73 3.93
C VAL A 82 9.85 32.53 5.23
N ALA A 83 10.95 32.68 5.96
CA ALA A 83 11.04 33.54 7.13
C ALA A 83 11.63 34.91 6.75
N ILE A 84 10.96 36.00 7.16
CA ILE A 84 11.42 37.37 6.92
C ILE A 84 12.08 37.89 8.19
N THR A 85 13.36 38.25 8.11
CA THR A 85 14.11 38.85 9.22
C THR A 85 14.42 40.30 8.92
N ARG A 86 14.10 41.18 9.87
CA ARG A 86 14.43 42.61 9.80
C ARG A 86 15.42 42.97 10.90
N THR A 87 16.56 43.52 10.52
CA THR A 87 17.58 43.98 11.44
C THR A 87 17.28 45.40 11.95
N ALA A 88 17.96 45.82 13.02
CA ALA A 88 17.74 47.12 13.66
C ALA A 88 18.00 48.33 12.74
N ASP A 89 18.90 48.16 11.77
CA ASP A 89 19.20 49.13 10.70
C ASP A 89 18.16 49.15 9.56
N ARG A 90 17.06 48.42 9.72
CA ARG A 90 15.98 48.23 8.74
C ARG A 90 16.37 47.44 7.50
N ALA A 91 17.54 46.80 7.44
CA ALA A 91 17.81 45.84 6.38
C ALA A 91 16.85 44.65 6.51
N VAL A 92 16.47 44.11 5.36
CA VAL A 92 15.54 42.98 5.26
C VAL A 92 16.29 41.83 4.62
N SER A 93 16.16 40.66 5.22
CA SER A 93 16.64 39.39 4.68
C SER A 93 15.52 38.38 4.74
N ILE A 94 15.60 37.40 3.85
CA ILE A 94 14.76 36.21 3.93
C ILE A 94 15.62 34.98 4.12
N GLN A 95 15.03 34.01 4.82
CA GLN A 95 15.48 32.64 4.90
C GLN A 95 14.44 31.78 4.19
N ILE A 96 14.86 31.03 3.18
CA ILE A 96 14.03 30.09 2.43
C ILE A 96 14.44 28.69 2.85
N VAL A 97 13.48 27.89 3.32
CA VAL A 97 13.68 26.47 3.61
C VAL A 97 13.01 25.65 2.51
N ALA A 98 13.76 25.29 1.48
CA ALA A 98 13.26 24.44 0.41
C ALA A 98 13.40 22.96 0.78
N LEU A 99 12.35 22.19 0.56
CA LEU A 99 12.31 20.74 0.76
C LEU A 99 12.48 20.04 -0.58
N GLY A 100 13.21 18.93 -0.59
CA GLY A 100 13.43 18.14 -1.80
C GLY A 100 12.14 17.57 -2.37
N LEU A 101 12.21 17.14 -3.62
CA LEU A 101 11.03 16.70 -4.38
C LEU A 101 10.33 15.47 -3.83
N VAL A 102 10.98 14.72 -2.93
CA VAL A 102 10.32 13.62 -2.20
C VAL A 102 9.06 14.10 -1.48
N LYS A 103 9.03 15.38 -1.06
CA LYS A 103 7.88 16.00 -0.39
C LYS A 103 6.61 15.98 -1.24
N ALA A 104 6.72 15.89 -2.56
CA ALA A 104 5.56 15.77 -3.44
C ALA A 104 4.76 14.47 -3.21
N LEU A 105 5.44 13.41 -2.75
CA LEU A 105 4.81 12.13 -2.37
C LEU A 105 4.21 12.17 -0.95
N GLU A 106 4.43 13.26 -0.20
CA GLU A 106 3.81 13.50 1.11
C GLU A 106 2.56 14.38 1.04
N ASP A 107 2.42 15.19 -0.02
CA ASP A 107 1.32 16.16 -0.15
C ASP A 107 -0.04 15.51 -0.39
N MET A 108 -0.05 14.31 -0.97
CA MET A 108 -1.27 13.66 -1.43
C MET A 108 -1.44 12.31 -0.74
N PRO A 109 -2.51 12.15 0.06
CA PRO A 109 -2.87 10.83 0.58
C PRO A 109 -3.40 9.97 -0.56
N HIS A 110 -2.99 8.71 -0.56
CA HIS A 110 -3.58 7.69 -1.40
C HIS A 110 -4.88 7.19 -0.76
N THR A 111 -5.92 7.10 -1.57
CA THR A 111 -7.18 6.45 -1.22
C THR A 111 -7.33 5.20 -2.10
N GLY A 112 -7.03 4.02 -1.57
CA GLY A 112 -7.23 2.81 -2.34
C GLY A 112 -6.63 1.54 -1.74
N TRP A 113 -7.15 0.41 -2.20
CA TRP A 113 -6.61 -0.90 -1.88
C TRP A 113 -5.94 -1.50 -3.10
N TRP A 114 -4.79 -2.11 -2.87
CA TRP A 114 -3.97 -2.71 -3.92
C TRP A 114 -4.19 -4.21 -4.02
N SER A 115 -4.27 -4.87 -2.86
CA SER A 115 -4.52 -6.30 -2.78
C SER A 115 -5.11 -6.63 -1.41
N SER A 116 -6.10 -7.51 -1.38
CA SER A 116 -6.60 -8.11 -0.14
C SER A 116 -6.79 -9.62 -0.31
N THR A 117 -6.39 -10.36 0.71
CA THR A 117 -6.71 -11.79 0.90
C THR A 117 -7.64 -12.01 2.10
N ARG A 118 -8.02 -10.94 2.81
CA ARG A 118 -8.78 -11.02 4.07
C ARG A 118 -10.25 -11.31 3.77
N TYR A 119 -10.81 -12.30 4.46
CA TYR A 119 -12.24 -12.60 4.38
C TYR A 119 -13.09 -11.56 5.10
N GLY A 120 -12.58 -10.99 6.22
CA GLY A 120 -13.28 -10.00 7.02
C GLY A 120 -13.57 -8.67 6.31
N ASP A 121 -12.89 -8.40 5.19
CA ASP A 121 -13.14 -7.22 4.36
C ASP A 121 -14.44 -7.37 3.53
N TRP A 122 -15.01 -8.58 3.46
CA TRP A 122 -16.25 -8.85 2.75
C TRP A 122 -17.45 -8.67 3.66
N GLN A 123 -18.49 -8.06 3.12
CA GLN A 123 -19.69 -7.69 3.86
C GLN A 123 -20.94 -8.18 3.14
N GLU A 124 -21.95 -8.52 3.95
CA GLU A 124 -23.29 -8.82 3.46
C GLU A 124 -23.90 -7.59 2.80
N VAL A 125 -24.57 -7.78 1.67
CA VAL A 125 -25.30 -6.70 0.99
C VAL A 125 -26.76 -6.74 1.41
N THR A 126 -27.24 -5.66 2.01
CA THR A 126 -28.63 -5.52 2.48
C THR A 126 -29.58 -5.07 1.39
N THR A 127 -30.88 -5.29 1.64
CA THR A 127 -31.98 -4.85 0.77
C THR A 127 -31.99 -3.33 0.59
N ASP A 128 -31.56 -2.57 1.61
CA ASP A 128 -31.47 -1.11 1.55
C ASP A 128 -30.40 -0.65 0.55
N LEU A 129 -29.32 -1.42 0.40
CA LEU A 129 -28.25 -1.10 -0.54
C LEU A 129 -28.59 -1.55 -1.96
N ILE A 130 -29.11 -2.78 -2.12
CA ILE A 130 -29.57 -3.33 -3.39
C ILE A 130 -30.89 -4.09 -3.14
N PRO A 131 -32.05 -3.62 -3.65
CA PRO A 131 -33.37 -4.18 -3.30
C PRO A 131 -33.60 -5.67 -3.57
N SER A 132 -32.78 -6.29 -4.43
CA SER A 132 -32.85 -7.74 -4.72
C SER A 132 -31.88 -8.58 -3.89
N ARG A 133 -31.30 -8.00 -2.83
CA ARG A 133 -30.40 -8.70 -1.91
C ARG A 133 -31.10 -8.87 -0.58
N THR A 134 -31.29 -10.13 -0.18
CA THR A 134 -32.11 -10.51 0.98
C THR A 134 -31.25 -11.31 1.96
N PRO A 135 -30.23 -10.69 2.59
CA PRO A 135 -29.27 -11.43 3.41
C PRO A 135 -29.93 -12.14 4.58
N GLU A 136 -31.06 -11.64 5.08
CA GLU A 136 -31.86 -12.28 6.15
C GLU A 136 -32.37 -13.69 5.79
N ARG A 137 -32.43 -14.02 4.49
CA ARG A 137 -32.78 -15.37 4.01
C ARG A 137 -31.56 -16.30 3.91
N TYR A 138 -30.36 -15.85 4.28
CA TYR A 138 -29.12 -16.60 4.14
C TYR A 138 -28.32 -16.62 5.45
N SER A 139 -27.55 -17.68 5.63
CA SER A 139 -26.47 -17.84 6.60
C SER A 139 -25.15 -17.52 5.90
N MET A 140 -24.42 -16.51 6.39
CA MET A 140 -23.16 -16.07 5.78
C MET A 140 -21.99 -16.13 6.78
N GLU A 141 -20.79 -16.40 6.26
CA GLU A 141 -19.54 -16.48 7.04
C GLU A 141 -18.46 -15.67 6.31
N THR A 142 -17.69 -14.87 7.04
CA THR A 142 -16.57 -14.05 6.51
C THR A 142 -15.30 -14.13 7.37
N GLU A 143 -15.24 -15.02 8.36
CA GLU A 143 -14.08 -15.12 9.27
C GLU A 143 -12.95 -15.95 8.66
N ARG A 144 -13.26 -17.15 8.16
CA ARG A 144 -12.25 -18.14 7.69
C ARG A 144 -12.32 -18.45 6.20
N ARG A 145 -13.44 -18.08 5.59
CA ARG A 145 -13.83 -18.33 4.20
C ARG A 145 -15.01 -17.43 3.90
N LEU A 146 -15.35 -17.25 2.64
CA LEU A 146 -16.66 -16.71 2.29
C LEU A 146 -17.63 -17.86 2.15
N ARG A 147 -18.71 -17.86 2.93
CA ARG A 147 -19.79 -18.84 2.81
C ARG A 147 -21.11 -18.11 2.60
N ILE A 148 -21.91 -18.61 1.66
CA ILE A 148 -23.30 -18.18 1.47
C ILE A 148 -24.14 -19.45 1.40
N ALA A 149 -25.11 -19.60 2.31
CA ALA A 149 -26.04 -20.73 2.33
C ALA A 149 -27.47 -20.25 2.62
N PRO A 150 -28.50 -20.68 1.89
CA PRO A 150 -29.88 -20.32 2.19
C PRO A 150 -30.30 -20.88 3.56
N SER A 151 -30.97 -20.05 4.35
CA SER A 151 -31.60 -20.44 5.61
C SER A 151 -32.91 -21.18 5.31
N GLY A 152 -33.08 -22.37 5.85
CA GLY A 152 -34.30 -23.18 5.68
C GLY A 152 -35.55 -22.46 6.17
N GLY A 153 -36.70 -22.77 5.56
CA GLY A 153 -38.02 -22.23 5.91
C GLY A 153 -38.41 -20.94 5.17
N ASN A 154 -37.54 -20.40 4.31
CA ASN A 154 -37.83 -19.20 3.51
C ASN A 154 -38.17 -19.54 2.06
N GLY A 155 -38.94 -18.65 1.41
CA GLY A 155 -39.14 -18.66 -0.05
C GLY A 155 -37.88 -18.18 -0.77
N PHE A 156 -37.53 -18.79 -1.90
CA PHE A 156 -36.40 -18.35 -2.73
C PHE A 156 -36.78 -18.21 -4.20
N THR A 157 -36.45 -17.05 -4.76
CA THR A 157 -36.70 -16.70 -6.16
C THR A 157 -35.46 -16.09 -6.79
N SER A 158 -35.51 -15.81 -8.08
CA SER A 158 -34.44 -15.12 -8.82
C SER A 158 -34.14 -13.70 -8.30
N SER A 159 -35.01 -13.14 -7.46
CA SER A 159 -34.81 -11.85 -6.79
C SER A 159 -34.41 -11.98 -5.32
N SER A 160 -34.34 -13.19 -4.77
CA SER A 160 -33.92 -13.44 -3.38
C SER A 160 -32.44 -13.83 -3.38
N ILE A 161 -31.54 -12.86 -3.51
CA ILE A 161 -30.11 -13.14 -3.73
C ILE A 161 -29.31 -12.93 -2.45
N GLY A 162 -28.58 -13.96 -2.02
CA GLY A 162 -27.58 -13.85 -0.97
C GLY A 162 -26.28 -13.36 -1.58
N MET A 163 -25.69 -12.29 -1.03
CA MET A 163 -24.47 -11.70 -1.59
C MET A 163 -23.49 -11.26 -0.50
N LEU A 164 -22.26 -11.74 -0.63
CA LEU A 164 -21.09 -11.20 0.05
C LEU A 164 -20.31 -10.35 -0.95
N SER A 165 -19.92 -9.15 -0.54
CA SER A 165 -19.23 -8.20 -1.42
C SER A 165 -18.07 -7.50 -0.73
N ILE A 166 -17.04 -7.19 -1.52
CA ILE A 166 -15.96 -6.29 -1.14
C ILE A 166 -16.10 -5.02 -1.98
N ALA A 167 -16.15 -3.89 -1.29
CA ALA A 167 -16.18 -2.58 -1.91
C ALA A 167 -14.84 -1.88 -1.66
N GLN A 168 -14.40 -1.09 -2.62
CA GLN A 168 -13.29 -0.18 -2.37
C GLN A 168 -13.72 0.95 -1.45
N PRO A 169 -12.77 1.57 -0.74
CA PRO A 169 -13.01 2.82 -0.05
C PRO A 169 -13.65 3.86 -0.97
N ALA A 170 -14.48 4.72 -0.39
CA ALA A 170 -15.09 5.81 -1.16
C ALA A 170 -13.99 6.68 -1.80
N ALA A 171 -14.23 7.13 -3.03
CA ALA A 171 -13.27 7.91 -3.82
C ALA A 171 -11.92 7.21 -4.06
N ALA A 172 -11.86 5.88 -4.04
CA ALA A 172 -10.66 5.16 -4.42
C ALA A 172 -10.27 5.47 -5.88
N THR A 173 -9.02 5.84 -6.11
CA THR A 173 -8.51 6.18 -7.45
C THR A 173 -8.08 4.95 -8.25
N VAL A 174 -7.75 3.85 -7.56
CA VAL A 174 -7.45 2.56 -8.17
C VAL A 174 -8.68 1.68 -8.07
N GLN A 175 -9.05 1.00 -9.16
CA GLN A 175 -10.17 0.06 -9.20
C GLN A 175 -9.72 -1.40 -9.11
N TRP A 176 -10.60 -2.31 -8.65
CA TRP A 176 -10.33 -3.75 -8.69
C TRP A 176 -10.30 -4.25 -10.13
N GLN A 177 -9.24 -4.99 -10.48
CA GLN A 177 -9.02 -5.49 -11.84
C GLN A 177 -8.93 -7.01 -11.91
N THR A 178 -8.50 -7.66 -10.83
CA THR A 178 -8.25 -9.10 -10.80
C THR A 178 -8.80 -9.71 -9.52
N ILE A 179 -9.34 -10.93 -9.64
CA ILE A 179 -9.71 -11.77 -8.51
C ILE A 179 -9.32 -13.23 -8.77
N GLU A 180 -8.68 -13.83 -7.77
CA GLU A 180 -8.26 -15.21 -7.73
C GLU A 180 -8.91 -15.87 -6.51
N ALA A 181 -9.48 -17.06 -6.69
CA ALA A 181 -10.09 -17.80 -5.59
C ALA A 181 -10.25 -19.28 -5.93
N ALA A 182 -10.45 -20.12 -4.93
CA ALA A 182 -11.02 -21.46 -5.09
C ALA A 182 -12.49 -21.44 -4.67
N TYR A 183 -13.35 -22.16 -5.39
CA TYR A 183 -14.77 -22.26 -5.10
C TYR A 183 -15.20 -23.71 -4.86
N THR A 184 -16.24 -23.87 -4.07
CA THR A 184 -17.04 -25.09 -3.95
C THR A 184 -18.50 -24.71 -3.91
N LEU A 185 -19.30 -25.21 -4.85
CA LEU A 185 -20.74 -25.07 -4.90
C LEU A 185 -21.38 -26.43 -4.65
N LYS A 186 -22.12 -26.55 -3.56
CA LYS A 186 -23.00 -27.69 -3.28
C LYS A 186 -24.42 -27.23 -3.54
N ALA A 187 -25.03 -27.66 -4.66
CA ALA A 187 -26.37 -27.20 -5.04
C ALA A 187 -27.10 -28.17 -5.98
N PRO A 188 -28.44 -28.28 -5.92
CA PRO A 188 -29.23 -28.99 -6.91
C PRO A 188 -29.46 -28.11 -8.16
N ALA A 189 -30.05 -28.66 -9.21
CA ALA A 189 -30.51 -27.86 -10.34
C ALA A 189 -31.52 -26.79 -9.90
N GLY A 190 -31.45 -25.62 -10.53
CA GLY A 190 -32.29 -24.46 -10.18
C GLY A 190 -31.64 -23.48 -9.20
N TRP A 191 -30.40 -23.73 -8.78
CA TRP A 191 -29.58 -22.79 -8.02
C TRP A 191 -28.38 -22.34 -8.83
N ARG A 192 -27.95 -21.10 -8.62
CA ARG A 192 -26.82 -20.50 -9.33
C ARG A 192 -25.93 -19.73 -8.37
N ALA A 193 -24.63 -19.96 -8.49
CA ALA A 193 -23.60 -19.09 -7.95
C ALA A 193 -23.11 -18.14 -9.04
N SER A 194 -22.75 -16.91 -8.67
CA SER A 194 -22.10 -15.99 -9.60
C SER A 194 -21.14 -15.03 -8.93
N LEU A 195 -20.12 -14.60 -9.64
CA LEU A 195 -19.27 -13.46 -9.28
C LEU A 195 -19.65 -12.29 -10.18
N SER A 196 -20.02 -11.17 -9.57
CA SER A 196 -20.51 -9.98 -10.26
C SER A 196 -19.65 -8.78 -9.91
N ARG A 197 -19.51 -7.85 -10.86
CA ARG A 197 -18.82 -6.58 -10.65
C ARG A 197 -19.79 -5.40 -10.76
N TYR A 198 -19.49 -4.36 -9.99
CA TYR A 198 -20.33 -3.18 -9.82
C TYR A 198 -19.51 -1.90 -9.84
N ASP A 199 -20.16 -0.80 -10.24
CA ASP A 199 -19.68 0.54 -9.94
C ASP A 199 -20.59 1.18 -8.87
N GLY A 200 -20.10 1.27 -7.64
CA GLY A 200 -20.89 1.54 -6.45
C GLY A 200 -21.91 0.40 -6.24
N ILE A 201 -23.17 0.69 -6.58
CA ILE A 201 -24.29 -0.27 -6.56
C ILE A 201 -24.79 -0.63 -7.97
N THR A 202 -24.27 0.02 -9.01
CA THR A 202 -24.69 -0.21 -10.39
C THR A 202 -24.07 -1.51 -10.88
N PHE A 203 -24.91 -2.49 -11.22
CA PHE A 203 -24.44 -3.74 -11.81
C PHE A 203 -23.79 -3.49 -13.17
N LEU A 204 -22.57 -3.99 -13.37
CA LEU A 204 -21.87 -3.90 -14.63
C LEU A 204 -21.99 -5.21 -15.43
N SER A 205 -21.51 -6.31 -14.86
CA SER A 205 -21.58 -7.63 -15.50
C SER A 205 -21.30 -8.77 -14.50
N SER A 206 -21.70 -9.99 -14.87
CA SER A 206 -21.25 -11.21 -14.22
C SER A 206 -19.92 -11.64 -14.83
N LEU A 207 -18.90 -11.84 -14.00
CA LEU A 207 -17.59 -12.37 -14.41
C LEU A 207 -17.60 -13.90 -14.45
N TRP A 208 -18.37 -14.51 -13.56
CA TRP A 208 -18.49 -15.97 -13.45
C TRP A 208 -19.92 -16.34 -13.08
N THR A 209 -20.39 -17.46 -13.62
CA THR A 209 -21.67 -18.09 -13.26
C THR A 209 -21.49 -19.60 -13.23
N LEU A 210 -22.07 -20.26 -12.25
CA LEU A 210 -22.11 -21.72 -12.15
C LEU A 210 -23.51 -22.16 -11.70
N ASP A 211 -24.16 -22.97 -12.52
CA ASP A 211 -25.42 -23.61 -12.18
C ASP A 211 -25.19 -24.88 -11.37
N GLY A 212 -26.04 -25.13 -10.38
CA GLY A 212 -26.14 -26.43 -9.72
C GLY A 212 -26.60 -27.50 -10.72
N ILE A 213 -26.03 -28.70 -10.62
CA ILE A 213 -26.24 -29.79 -11.60
C ILE A 213 -26.94 -31.02 -11.00
N GLY A 214 -27.36 -30.95 -9.74
CA GLY A 214 -27.97 -32.07 -9.07
C GLY A 214 -29.39 -32.40 -9.59
N THR A 215 -29.75 -33.69 -9.60
CA THR A 215 -31.02 -34.17 -10.17
C THR A 215 -32.17 -34.11 -9.16
N GLY A 216 -33.19 -33.31 -9.47
CA GLY A 216 -34.34 -33.10 -8.59
C GLY A 216 -34.03 -32.17 -7.41
N SER A 217 -35.03 -31.85 -6.58
CA SER A 217 -34.88 -30.93 -5.44
C SER A 217 -33.98 -31.46 -4.32
N THR A 218 -33.73 -32.78 -4.29
CA THR A 218 -32.92 -33.47 -3.26
C THR A 218 -31.60 -34.02 -3.79
N GLY A 219 -31.39 -34.07 -5.10
CA GLY A 219 -30.12 -34.48 -5.68
C GLY A 219 -29.10 -33.38 -5.49
N MET A 220 -28.26 -33.47 -4.47
CA MET A 220 -27.20 -32.51 -4.20
C MET A 220 -25.90 -32.95 -4.86
N THR A 221 -25.27 -32.08 -5.64
CA THR A 221 -23.94 -32.33 -6.22
C THR A 221 -22.97 -31.24 -5.79
N THR A 222 -21.75 -31.63 -5.46
CA THR A 222 -20.64 -30.71 -5.16
C THR A 222 -19.80 -30.49 -6.41
N GLN A 223 -19.60 -29.23 -6.78
CA GLN A 223 -18.73 -28.79 -7.86
C GLN A 223 -17.63 -27.89 -7.28
N SER A 224 -16.36 -28.17 -7.57
CA SER A 224 -15.22 -27.39 -7.07
C SER A 224 -14.28 -27.00 -8.22
N GLY A 225 -13.59 -25.86 -8.07
CA GLY A 225 -12.63 -25.37 -9.05
C GLY A 225 -11.91 -24.10 -8.59
N THR A 226 -11.16 -23.49 -9.51
CA THR A 226 -10.46 -22.23 -9.29
C THR A 226 -11.00 -21.13 -10.20
N LEU A 227 -11.16 -19.94 -9.66
CA LEU A 227 -11.48 -18.70 -10.34
C LEU A 227 -10.19 -17.91 -10.50
N SER A 228 -9.94 -17.42 -11.72
CA SER A 228 -8.91 -16.43 -12.00
C SER A 228 -9.46 -15.52 -13.07
N PHE A 229 -9.95 -14.35 -12.66
CA PHE A 229 -10.55 -13.38 -13.58
C PHE A 229 -9.69 -12.16 -13.71
N LEU A 230 -9.41 -11.83 -14.97
CA LEU A 230 -8.77 -10.62 -15.41
C LEU A 230 -9.81 -9.82 -16.19
N SER A 231 -10.42 -8.79 -15.59
CA SER A 231 -11.43 -8.01 -16.31
C SER A 231 -10.81 -7.04 -17.32
N GLY A 232 -9.57 -6.58 -17.06
CA GLY A 232 -8.94 -5.45 -17.77
C GLY A 232 -9.70 -4.11 -17.64
N VAL A 233 -10.88 -4.13 -17.01
CA VAL A 233 -11.80 -3.01 -16.82
C VAL A 233 -12.14 -2.99 -15.34
N GLY A 234 -11.70 -1.93 -14.67
CA GLY A 234 -11.85 -1.78 -13.23
C GLY A 234 -13.31 -1.82 -12.75
N CYS A 235 -13.49 -2.13 -11.47
CA CYS A 235 -14.75 -1.99 -10.76
C CYS A 235 -14.50 -1.54 -9.32
N SER A 236 -15.45 -0.82 -8.74
CA SER A 236 -15.36 -0.36 -7.34
C SER A 236 -15.94 -1.35 -6.34
N ARG A 237 -16.69 -2.37 -6.80
CA ARG A 237 -17.18 -3.46 -5.95
C ARG A 237 -17.23 -4.79 -6.69
N LEU A 238 -16.85 -5.86 -6.00
CA LEU A 238 -17.00 -7.25 -6.40
C LEU A 238 -17.96 -7.95 -5.45
N GLY A 239 -18.74 -8.91 -5.94
CA GLY A 239 -19.60 -9.70 -5.06
C GLY A 239 -19.88 -11.11 -5.55
N PHE A 240 -19.78 -12.06 -4.63
CA PHE A 240 -20.24 -13.43 -4.81
C PHE A 240 -21.72 -13.50 -4.47
N ASN A 241 -22.49 -14.17 -5.32
CA ASN A 241 -23.93 -14.30 -5.21
C ASN A 241 -24.28 -15.78 -5.19
N LEU A 242 -25.31 -16.14 -4.42
CA LEU A 242 -25.99 -17.43 -4.48
C LEU A 242 -27.50 -17.17 -4.50
N PHE A 243 -28.21 -17.79 -5.44
CA PHE A 243 -29.65 -17.61 -5.57
C PHE A 243 -30.33 -18.75 -6.33
N CYS A 244 -31.64 -18.86 -6.13
CA CYS A 244 -32.51 -19.74 -6.89
C CYS A 244 -32.81 -19.10 -8.26
N THR A 245 -32.57 -19.79 -9.37
CA THR A 245 -32.81 -19.26 -10.73
C THR A 245 -34.28 -19.26 -11.12
N ARG A 246 -35.15 -19.79 -10.27
CA ARG A 246 -36.58 -19.85 -10.50
C ARG A 246 -37.25 -18.50 -10.24
N ALA A 247 -38.00 -18.01 -11.22
CA ALA A 247 -38.82 -16.82 -11.05
C ALA A 247 -39.99 -17.09 -10.09
N ALA A 248 -40.40 -16.05 -9.34
CA ALA A 248 -41.69 -16.05 -8.67
C ALA A 248 -42.81 -16.25 -9.69
N THR A 249 -43.88 -16.92 -9.30
CA THR A 249 -45.12 -16.96 -10.09
C THR A 249 -46.29 -16.41 -9.27
N THR A 250 -47.46 -16.31 -9.88
CA THR A 250 -48.69 -15.92 -9.19
C THR A 250 -49.69 -17.06 -9.23
N LEU A 251 -50.67 -17.04 -8.33
CA LEU A 251 -51.70 -18.07 -8.28
C LEU A 251 -52.59 -18.12 -9.53
N HIS A 252 -52.74 -17.00 -10.26
CA HIS A 252 -53.49 -16.72 -11.51
C HIS A 252 -54.97 -17.19 -11.56
N THR A 253 -55.38 -18.05 -10.64
CA THR A 253 -56.74 -18.51 -10.40
C THR A 253 -57.50 -17.41 -9.65
N ALA A 254 -58.64 -16.98 -10.20
CA ALA A 254 -59.46 -15.97 -9.54
C ALA A 254 -59.99 -16.50 -8.20
N ALA A 255 -59.65 -15.80 -7.11
CA ALA A 255 -60.11 -16.03 -5.73
C ALA A 255 -60.05 -17.50 -5.27
N ILE A 256 -58.97 -17.86 -4.60
CA ILE A 256 -58.80 -19.13 -3.92
C ILE A 256 -59.44 -19.00 -2.53
N THR A 257 -60.29 -19.96 -2.16
CA THR A 257 -60.87 -20.05 -0.81
C THR A 257 -60.18 -21.16 -0.02
N ALA A 258 -60.22 -21.08 1.31
CA ALA A 258 -59.65 -22.09 2.20
C ALA A 258 -60.15 -23.52 1.90
N GLY A 259 -59.25 -24.50 2.06
CA GLY A 259 -59.45 -25.93 1.81
C GLY A 259 -58.57 -26.46 0.67
N THR A 260 -58.85 -27.69 0.24
CA THR A 260 -58.15 -28.31 -0.90
C THR A 260 -58.57 -27.64 -2.20
N ARG A 261 -57.63 -27.10 -2.96
CA ARG A 261 -57.89 -26.36 -4.20
C ARG A 261 -56.96 -26.81 -5.31
N VAL A 262 -57.50 -26.83 -6.53
CA VAL A 262 -56.74 -26.96 -7.77
C VAL A 262 -56.46 -25.54 -8.27
N VAL A 263 -55.19 -25.21 -8.45
CA VAL A 263 -54.72 -23.87 -8.80
C VAL A 263 -53.98 -23.95 -10.12
N THR A 264 -54.30 -23.04 -11.02
CA THR A 264 -53.57 -22.79 -12.27
C THR A 264 -52.62 -21.61 -12.06
N PRO A 265 -51.35 -21.83 -11.70
CA PRO A 265 -50.40 -20.74 -11.50
C PRO A 265 -50.04 -20.07 -12.83
N GLY A 266 -49.40 -18.90 -12.76
CA GLY A 266 -48.82 -18.26 -13.94
C GLY A 266 -47.79 -19.14 -14.66
N THR A 267 -47.07 -20.00 -13.92
CA THR A 267 -46.20 -21.05 -14.46
C THR A 267 -46.13 -22.27 -13.54
N MET A 268 -46.10 -23.47 -14.12
CA MET A 268 -45.88 -24.74 -13.42
C MET A 268 -44.39 -25.06 -13.21
N ALA A 269 -43.47 -24.23 -13.71
CA ALA A 269 -42.04 -24.49 -13.61
C ALA A 269 -41.62 -24.67 -12.14
N GLY A 270 -41.07 -25.85 -11.81
CA GLY A 270 -40.63 -26.23 -10.47
C GLY A 270 -41.73 -26.55 -9.45
N ILE A 271 -43.01 -26.55 -9.86
CA ILE A 271 -44.10 -27.01 -9.00
C ILE A 271 -44.26 -28.51 -9.21
N THR A 272 -43.86 -29.29 -8.22
CA THR A 272 -43.93 -30.76 -8.24
C THR A 272 -44.67 -31.26 -7.01
N VAL A 273 -45.15 -32.50 -7.06
CA VAL A 273 -45.71 -33.17 -5.87
C VAL A 273 -44.69 -33.16 -4.73
N ASN A 274 -45.16 -32.93 -3.51
CA ASN A 274 -44.42 -32.72 -2.26
C ASN A 274 -43.58 -31.44 -2.17
N ALA A 275 -43.60 -30.57 -3.19
CA ALA A 275 -42.97 -29.26 -3.05
C ALA A 275 -43.72 -28.41 -2.02
N LYS A 276 -42.97 -27.69 -1.18
CA LYS A 276 -43.50 -26.64 -0.30
C LYS A 276 -43.46 -25.30 -1.02
N LEU A 277 -44.55 -24.56 -0.95
CA LEU A 277 -44.70 -23.25 -1.57
C LEU A 277 -45.10 -22.23 -0.51
N ALA A 278 -44.45 -21.07 -0.52
CA ALA A 278 -44.86 -19.89 0.21
C ALA A 278 -45.85 -19.11 -0.66
N ILE A 279 -47.06 -18.95 -0.15
CA ILE A 279 -48.12 -18.17 -0.77
C ILE A 279 -48.15 -16.80 -0.10
N GLY A 280 -47.97 -15.75 -0.90
CA GLY A 280 -48.04 -14.36 -0.43
C GLY A 280 -49.48 -13.85 -0.26
N GLY A 281 -49.63 -12.53 -0.18
CA GLY A 281 -50.93 -11.87 -0.03
C GLY A 281 -51.14 -11.29 1.37
N ALA A 282 -52.40 -11.01 1.71
CA ALA A 282 -52.76 -10.43 3.01
C ALA A 282 -52.56 -11.41 4.18
N GLU A 283 -52.70 -12.71 3.93
CA GLU A 283 -52.55 -13.78 4.92
C GLU A 283 -51.57 -14.84 4.42
N PRO A 284 -50.25 -14.55 4.42
CA PRO A 284 -49.27 -15.45 3.84
C PRO A 284 -49.24 -16.82 4.54
N GLU A 285 -49.09 -17.90 3.77
CA GLU A 285 -49.06 -19.27 4.28
C GLU A 285 -48.13 -20.21 3.50
N GLU A 286 -47.71 -21.30 4.15
CA GLU A 286 -47.01 -22.42 3.50
C GLU A 286 -48.03 -23.49 3.08
N VAL A 287 -47.94 -23.94 1.82
CA VAL A 287 -48.74 -25.06 1.30
C VAL A 287 -47.85 -26.17 0.76
N VAL A 288 -48.30 -27.41 0.91
CA VAL A 288 -47.65 -28.59 0.32
C VAL A 288 -48.44 -29.03 -0.91
N VAL A 289 -47.75 -29.18 -2.03
CA VAL A 289 -48.35 -29.65 -3.29
C VAL A 289 -48.63 -31.14 -3.20
N THR A 290 -49.88 -31.56 -3.30
CA THR A 290 -50.29 -32.97 -3.20
C THR A 290 -50.49 -33.65 -4.56
N ALA A 291 -50.73 -32.88 -5.61
CA ALA A 291 -50.87 -33.39 -6.98
C ALA A 291 -50.51 -32.29 -8.00
N THR A 292 -50.04 -32.69 -9.18
CA THR A 292 -49.73 -31.78 -10.28
C THR A 292 -50.26 -32.32 -11.61
N THR A 293 -50.71 -31.44 -12.49
CA THR A 293 -50.92 -31.71 -13.92
C THR A 293 -49.92 -30.88 -14.73
N ALA A 294 -50.04 -30.87 -16.06
CA ALA A 294 -49.22 -30.02 -16.91
C ALA A 294 -49.44 -28.51 -16.65
N THR A 295 -50.62 -28.11 -16.13
CA THR A 295 -51.01 -26.70 -15.99
C THR A 295 -51.51 -26.32 -14.60
N THR A 296 -51.69 -27.28 -13.70
CA THR A 296 -52.26 -27.03 -12.37
C THR A 296 -51.55 -27.79 -11.26
N PHE A 297 -51.65 -27.29 -10.03
CA PHE A 297 -51.28 -28.02 -8.83
C PHE A 297 -52.45 -28.09 -7.86
N THR A 298 -52.45 -29.09 -6.99
CA THR A 298 -53.41 -29.24 -5.89
C THR A 298 -52.68 -29.05 -4.57
N ALA A 299 -53.23 -28.23 -3.68
CA ALA A 299 -52.73 -28.04 -2.33
C ALA A 299 -53.87 -27.71 -1.36
N VAL A 300 -53.59 -27.70 -0.06
CA VAL A 300 -54.54 -27.28 0.97
C VAL A 300 -54.17 -25.89 1.45
N PHE A 301 -55.08 -24.94 1.26
CA PHE A 301 -54.95 -23.55 1.70
C PHE A 301 -55.70 -23.37 3.02
N ARG A 302 -55.12 -22.69 4.00
CA ARG A 302 -55.78 -22.31 5.25
C ARG A 302 -56.53 -20.99 5.07
N ASN A 303 -56.03 -20.12 4.20
CA ASN A 303 -56.51 -18.75 4.02
C ASN A 303 -57.06 -18.55 2.60
N PRO A 304 -57.92 -17.55 2.39
CA PRO A 304 -58.29 -17.11 1.05
C PRO A 304 -57.17 -16.30 0.38
N HIS A 305 -56.99 -16.47 -0.93
CA HIS A 305 -55.96 -15.79 -1.72
C HIS A 305 -56.49 -15.22 -3.03
N LEU A 306 -55.82 -14.19 -3.55
CA LEU A 306 -56.10 -13.59 -4.85
C LEU A 306 -55.23 -14.21 -5.94
N GLY A 307 -55.70 -14.16 -7.19
CA GLY A 307 -54.91 -14.64 -8.33
C GLY A 307 -53.59 -13.88 -8.55
N SER A 308 -53.46 -12.68 -7.98
CA SER A 308 -52.23 -11.88 -7.98
C SER A 308 -51.24 -12.24 -6.89
N ASP A 309 -51.64 -13.07 -5.91
CA ASP A 309 -50.75 -13.42 -4.81
C ASP A 309 -49.56 -14.24 -5.31
N LEU A 310 -48.38 -13.92 -4.79
CA LEU A 310 -47.11 -14.52 -5.18
C LEU A 310 -47.02 -15.97 -4.69
N VAL A 311 -46.33 -16.80 -5.47
CA VAL A 311 -46.01 -18.18 -5.18
C VAL A 311 -44.50 -18.34 -5.30
N GLU A 312 -43.84 -18.62 -4.19
CA GLU A 312 -42.40 -18.84 -4.10
C GLU A 312 -42.13 -20.28 -3.65
N PRO A 313 -41.13 -20.99 -4.20
CA PRO A 313 -40.71 -22.27 -3.63
C PRO A 313 -40.04 -22.05 -2.28
N ILE A 314 -40.46 -22.82 -1.28
CA ILE A 314 -39.78 -22.86 0.02
C ILE A 314 -38.62 -23.84 -0.07
N TRP A 315 -37.47 -23.42 0.44
CA TRP A 315 -36.37 -24.33 0.72
C TRP A 315 -36.51 -24.87 2.14
N ASP A 316 -36.67 -26.18 2.29
CA ASP A 316 -36.83 -26.86 3.58
C ASP A 316 -35.60 -27.68 4.02
N GLY A 317 -34.51 -27.60 3.26
CA GLY A 317 -33.23 -28.20 3.64
C GLY A 317 -32.57 -27.47 4.81
N ASN A 318 -31.60 -28.15 5.42
CA ASN A 318 -30.82 -27.61 6.52
C ASN A 318 -29.78 -26.61 6.02
N ASP A 319 -29.28 -25.77 6.92
CA ASP A 319 -28.13 -24.91 6.62
C ASP A 319 -26.94 -25.78 6.16
N GLY A 320 -26.33 -25.43 5.03
CA GLY A 320 -25.21 -26.17 4.41
C GLY A 320 -25.63 -27.33 3.50
N ASP A 321 -26.93 -27.59 3.33
CA ASP A 321 -27.38 -28.46 2.25
C ASP A 321 -27.08 -27.81 0.91
N ILE A 322 -27.43 -26.54 0.73
CA ILE A 322 -26.99 -25.71 -0.38
C ILE A 322 -25.97 -24.72 0.16
N GLU A 323 -24.81 -24.60 -0.49
CA GLU A 323 -23.83 -23.59 -0.12
C GLU A 323 -22.85 -23.26 -1.24
N LEU A 324 -22.42 -22.00 -1.26
CA LEU A 324 -21.24 -21.53 -1.96
C LEU A 324 -20.15 -21.26 -0.93
N ILE A 325 -18.99 -21.89 -1.10
CA ILE A 325 -17.79 -21.65 -0.30
C ILE A 325 -16.68 -21.12 -1.21
N ILE A 326 -16.06 -20.01 -0.81
CA ILE A 326 -14.88 -19.42 -1.46
C ILE A 326 -13.69 -19.45 -0.50
N THR A 327 -12.55 -19.95 -0.98
CA THR A 327 -11.29 -20.08 -0.24
C THR A 327 -10.12 -19.59 -1.11
N ASN A 328 -8.90 -19.49 -0.56
CA ASN A 328 -7.70 -19.01 -1.27
C ASN A 328 -7.95 -17.69 -2.01
N LEU A 329 -8.65 -16.77 -1.37
CA LEU A 329 -9.18 -15.56 -1.98
C LEU A 329 -8.09 -14.51 -2.10
N ARG A 330 -8.04 -13.84 -3.24
CA ARG A 330 -7.25 -12.65 -3.45
C ARG A 330 -7.93 -11.72 -4.45
N VAL A 331 -8.14 -10.47 -4.07
CA VAL A 331 -8.52 -9.38 -4.97
C VAL A 331 -7.34 -8.44 -5.19
N LYS A 332 -7.18 -7.92 -6.41
CA LYS A 332 -6.06 -7.06 -6.79
C LYS A 332 -6.50 -5.91 -7.68
N ALA A 333 -5.82 -4.79 -7.52
CA ALA A 333 -6.02 -3.58 -8.32
C ALA A 333 -5.16 -3.54 -9.60
N VAL A 334 -4.36 -4.59 -9.82
CA VAL A 334 -3.50 -4.78 -11.01
C VAL A 334 -3.91 -6.04 -11.77
N THR A 335 -3.48 -6.13 -13.03
CA THR A 335 -3.67 -7.28 -13.91
C THR A 335 -2.63 -8.39 -13.74
N LEU A 336 -1.52 -8.11 -13.05
CA LEU A 336 -0.41 -9.04 -12.87
C LEU A 336 -0.72 -10.08 -11.78
N SER A 337 -0.02 -11.21 -11.82
CA SER A 337 -0.18 -12.30 -10.83
C SER A 337 0.18 -11.85 -9.41
N THR A 338 1.20 -11.01 -9.29
CA THR A 338 1.69 -10.45 -8.02
C THR A 338 1.62 -8.93 -8.03
N VAL A 339 1.38 -8.34 -6.85
CA VAL A 339 1.51 -6.90 -6.64
C VAL A 339 2.91 -6.65 -6.12
N THR A 340 3.72 -5.89 -6.83
CA THR A 340 5.12 -5.61 -6.44
C THR A 340 5.33 -4.13 -6.20
N LEU A 341 6.33 -3.78 -5.38
CA LEU A 341 6.61 -2.38 -5.02
C LEU A 341 6.85 -1.47 -6.23
N ASP A 342 7.47 -1.96 -7.30
CA ASP A 342 7.66 -1.16 -8.52
C ASP A 342 6.35 -0.76 -9.18
N GLN A 343 5.32 -1.62 -9.12
CA GLN A 343 3.99 -1.30 -9.65
C GLN A 343 3.34 -0.20 -8.81
N VAL A 344 3.43 -0.31 -7.49
CA VAL A 344 2.92 0.70 -6.54
C VAL A 344 3.63 2.03 -6.75
N ALA A 345 4.96 2.03 -6.88
CA ALA A 345 5.76 3.23 -7.11
C ALA A 345 5.47 3.90 -8.47
N LYS A 346 5.30 3.12 -9.54
CA LYS A 346 4.89 3.64 -10.86
C LYS A 346 3.52 4.29 -10.82
N TYR A 347 2.59 3.71 -10.06
CA TYR A 347 1.28 4.31 -9.88
C TYR A 347 1.36 5.58 -9.03
N ALA A 348 2.11 5.58 -7.93
CA ALA A 348 2.36 6.77 -7.12
C ALA A 348 2.93 7.91 -7.98
N LEU A 349 3.86 7.62 -8.88
CA LEU A 349 4.38 8.58 -9.85
C LEU A 349 3.26 9.13 -10.76
N GLY A 350 2.44 8.26 -11.34
CA GLY A 350 1.32 8.67 -12.19
C GLY A 350 0.29 9.54 -11.46
N ASP A 351 -0.03 9.18 -10.22
CA ASP A 351 -0.98 9.89 -9.37
C ASP A 351 -0.46 11.28 -8.98
N VAL A 352 0.80 11.37 -8.52
CA VAL A 352 1.47 12.65 -8.24
C VAL A 352 1.56 13.52 -9.49
N LEU A 353 1.88 12.96 -10.65
CA LEU A 353 1.96 13.72 -11.91
C LEU A 353 0.59 14.20 -12.41
N ALA A 354 -0.50 13.48 -12.10
CA ALA A 354 -1.85 13.90 -12.47
C ALA A 354 -2.28 15.17 -11.72
N VAL A 355 -1.83 15.34 -10.47
CA VAL A 355 -2.13 16.51 -9.64
C VAL A 355 -1.05 17.58 -9.74
N ASN A 356 0.22 17.19 -9.70
CA ASN A 356 1.40 18.05 -9.71
C ASN A 356 2.40 17.64 -10.82
N PRO A 357 2.12 17.93 -12.11
CA PRO A 357 2.94 17.48 -13.24
C PRO A 357 4.42 17.92 -13.22
N TRP A 358 4.72 18.94 -12.42
CA TRP A 358 6.02 19.60 -12.31
C TRP A 358 6.81 19.16 -11.07
N ALA A 359 6.23 18.35 -10.20
CA ALA A 359 6.85 18.01 -8.93
C ALA A 359 7.92 16.91 -9.04
N ILE A 360 7.75 15.99 -9.99
CA ILE A 360 8.68 14.87 -10.27
C ILE A 360 8.75 14.73 -11.80
N VAL A 361 9.84 14.20 -12.34
CA VAL A 361 9.99 13.89 -13.76
C VAL A 361 9.22 12.60 -14.07
N ASN A 362 8.47 12.61 -15.18
CA ASN A 362 7.80 11.41 -15.70
C ASN A 362 8.80 10.42 -16.31
N SER A 363 9.48 9.67 -15.45
CA SER A 363 10.39 8.60 -15.82
C SER A 363 10.37 7.51 -14.76
N ASP A 364 10.18 6.27 -15.18
CA ASP A 364 10.24 5.08 -14.34
C ASP A 364 11.53 4.27 -14.54
N GLY A 365 12.50 4.81 -15.29
CA GLY A 365 13.73 4.10 -15.68
C GLY A 365 14.64 3.71 -14.49
N LYS A 366 14.40 4.29 -13.30
CA LYS A 366 15.11 3.97 -12.05
C LYS A 366 14.24 3.20 -11.04
N VAL A 367 13.02 2.81 -11.42
CA VAL A 367 12.11 2.02 -10.57
C VAL A 367 12.31 0.52 -10.87
N GLN A 368 13.01 -0.17 -9.98
CA GLN A 368 13.29 -1.60 -10.04
C GLN A 368 12.32 -2.39 -9.15
N SER A 369 12.15 -3.68 -9.45
CA SER A 369 11.24 -4.56 -8.70
C SER A 369 11.96 -5.42 -7.67
N PRO A 370 11.52 -5.45 -6.40
CA PRO A 370 12.03 -6.38 -5.39
C PRO A 370 11.51 -7.81 -5.57
N LEU A 371 10.56 -8.05 -6.48
CA LEU A 371 9.91 -9.35 -6.71
C LEU A 371 9.25 -9.97 -5.47
N VAL A 372 9.02 -9.15 -4.43
CA VAL A 372 8.24 -9.53 -3.23
C VAL A 372 6.80 -9.15 -3.47
N ASP A 373 5.91 -10.12 -3.21
CA ASP A 373 4.49 -9.97 -3.43
C ASP A 373 3.79 -9.29 -2.24
N LEU A 374 3.09 -8.20 -2.51
CA LEU A 374 2.35 -7.36 -1.58
C LEU A 374 0.91 -7.86 -1.50
N ALA A 375 0.71 -9.04 -0.92
CA ALA A 375 -0.59 -9.73 -0.92
C ALA A 375 -1.71 -9.01 -0.15
N ASN A 376 -1.37 -8.21 0.86
CA ASN A 376 -2.30 -7.44 1.68
C ASN A 376 -1.82 -6.00 1.82
N LEU A 377 -1.95 -5.22 0.77
CA LEU A 377 -1.63 -3.79 0.78
C LEU A 377 -2.93 -2.99 0.79
N LEU A 378 -3.35 -2.65 2.01
CA LEU A 378 -4.49 -1.79 2.30
C LEU A 378 -3.94 -0.45 2.77
N ALA A 379 -3.88 0.53 1.87
CA ALA A 379 -3.30 1.83 2.17
C ALA A 379 -4.38 2.91 1.99
N GLU A 380 -5.14 3.16 3.06
CA GLU A 380 -6.18 4.18 3.10
C GLU A 380 -5.68 5.44 3.78
N ASP A 381 -5.90 6.59 3.13
CA ASP A 381 -5.61 7.93 3.65
C ASP A 381 -4.15 8.12 4.08
N GLN A 382 -3.23 7.38 3.44
CA GLN A 382 -1.79 7.45 3.73
C GLN A 382 -1.04 8.14 2.60
N PRO A 383 -0.08 9.04 2.89
CA PRO A 383 0.77 9.62 1.86
C PRO A 383 1.61 8.56 1.16
N TRP A 384 1.84 8.72 -0.14
CA TRP A 384 2.67 7.81 -0.94
C TRP A 384 4.05 7.57 -0.35
N ALA A 385 4.67 8.61 0.22
CA ALA A 385 5.96 8.49 0.89
C ALA A 385 5.93 7.50 2.07
N THR A 386 4.83 7.47 2.83
CA THR A 386 4.65 6.53 3.95
C THR A 386 4.50 5.11 3.41
N ILE A 387 3.62 4.92 2.42
CA ILE A 387 3.38 3.63 1.78
C ILE A 387 4.68 3.04 1.24
N LEU A 388 5.43 3.82 0.46
CA LEU A 388 6.71 3.38 -0.13
C LEU A 388 7.75 3.07 0.95
N SER A 389 7.82 3.87 2.02
CA SER A 389 8.75 3.64 3.14
C SER A 389 8.46 2.35 3.89
N GLU A 390 7.18 2.04 4.12
CA GLU A 390 6.78 0.76 4.73
C GLU A 390 7.07 -0.42 3.82
N GLN A 391 6.83 -0.28 2.51
CA GLN A 391 7.00 -1.39 1.57
C GLN A 391 8.48 -1.70 1.28
N VAL A 392 9.39 -0.72 1.26
CA VAL A 392 10.83 -1.01 1.09
C VAL A 392 11.42 -1.81 2.25
N GLN A 393 10.83 -1.74 3.44
CA GLN A 393 11.24 -2.53 4.61
C GLN A 393 10.99 -4.03 4.43
N LEU A 394 10.21 -4.45 3.42
CA LEU A 394 10.06 -5.86 3.09
C LEU A 394 11.32 -6.42 2.43
N GLY A 395 12.17 -5.60 1.82
CA GLY A 395 13.34 -6.06 1.07
C GLY A 395 12.97 -6.82 -0.20
N ASP A 396 13.83 -7.75 -0.63
CA ASP A 396 13.55 -8.68 -1.75
C ASP A 396 13.55 -10.16 -1.35
N THR A 397 13.37 -11.04 -2.34
CA THR A 397 13.43 -12.50 -2.18
C THR A 397 14.79 -13.03 -1.70
N ALA A 398 15.84 -12.20 -1.72
CA ALA A 398 17.16 -12.49 -1.17
C ALA A 398 17.42 -11.76 0.16
N ASN A 399 16.38 -11.20 0.80
CA ASN A 399 16.44 -10.39 2.02
C ASN A 399 17.40 -9.19 1.92
N ARG A 400 17.66 -8.66 0.71
CA ARG A 400 18.45 -7.43 0.57
C ARG A 400 17.57 -6.26 1.00
N PRO A 401 18.12 -5.24 1.69
CA PRO A 401 17.39 -4.01 1.98
C PRO A 401 17.14 -3.22 0.68
N TRP A 402 16.05 -2.47 0.65
CA TRP A 402 15.66 -1.61 -0.48
C TRP A 402 15.49 -0.17 -0.02
N VAL A 403 15.64 0.76 -0.96
CA VAL A 403 15.41 2.18 -0.75
C VAL A 403 14.60 2.75 -1.90
N TRP A 404 13.86 3.81 -1.60
CA TRP A 404 13.13 4.60 -2.57
C TRP A 404 13.48 6.09 -2.37
N GLY A 405 13.25 6.91 -3.39
CA GLY A 405 13.48 8.35 -3.29
C GLY A 405 13.33 9.06 -4.63
N VAL A 406 13.60 10.37 -4.63
CA VAL A 406 13.63 11.21 -5.83
C VAL A 406 15.01 11.83 -5.93
N ASP A 407 15.74 11.52 -7.00
CA ASP A 407 17.12 11.99 -7.17
C ASP A 407 17.21 13.49 -7.51
N GLU A 408 18.44 14.00 -7.64
CA GLU A 408 18.69 15.41 -8.01
C GLU A 408 18.14 15.79 -9.40
N ASP A 409 17.81 14.79 -10.23
CA ASP A 409 17.18 15.00 -11.52
C ASP A 409 15.65 15.03 -11.45
N GLY A 410 15.10 14.80 -10.26
CA GLY A 410 13.67 14.68 -10.03
C GLY A 410 13.10 13.35 -10.50
N VAL A 411 13.92 12.31 -10.70
CA VAL A 411 13.44 11.00 -11.14
C VAL A 411 13.20 10.13 -9.91
N LEU A 412 11.99 9.54 -9.84
CA LEU A 412 11.65 8.55 -8.82
C LEU A 412 12.50 7.29 -9.02
N PHE A 413 13.10 6.80 -7.94
CA PHE A 413 13.81 5.53 -7.93
C PHE A 413 13.28 4.60 -6.85
N VAL A 414 13.34 3.31 -7.14
CA VAL A 414 13.19 2.20 -6.20
C VAL A 414 14.27 1.21 -6.56
N ARG A 415 15.18 0.90 -5.65
CA ARG A 415 16.34 0.06 -5.96
C ARG A 415 16.82 -0.71 -4.73
N PRO A 416 17.55 -1.83 -4.92
CA PRO A 416 18.25 -2.45 -3.80
C PRO A 416 19.19 -1.43 -3.18
N ARG A 417 19.26 -1.42 -1.85
CA ARG A 417 20.24 -0.66 -1.08
C ARG A 417 21.60 -1.31 -1.30
N GLN A 418 22.30 -0.85 -2.34
CA GLN A 418 23.67 -1.25 -2.62
C GLN A 418 24.60 -0.15 -2.15
N SER A 419 25.83 -0.54 -1.77
CA SER A 419 26.92 0.42 -1.73
C SER A 419 27.01 1.09 -3.08
N GLY A 420 26.88 2.42 -3.08
CA GLY A 420 27.08 3.26 -4.24
C GLY A 420 28.54 3.26 -4.68
N ARG A 421 29.06 4.44 -4.97
CA ARG A 421 30.48 4.58 -5.31
C ARG A 421 31.33 4.29 -4.08
N VAL A 422 32.53 3.77 -4.31
CA VAL A 422 33.54 3.61 -3.26
C VAL A 422 34.46 4.81 -3.32
N TRP A 423 34.49 5.57 -2.24
CA TRP A 423 35.36 6.71 -2.02
C TRP A 423 36.41 6.38 -0.97
N TYR A 424 37.57 6.99 -1.11
CA TYR A 424 38.66 6.92 -0.16
C TYR A 424 38.84 8.28 0.50
N LEU A 425 39.06 8.27 1.80
CA LEU A 425 39.38 9.45 2.59
C LEU A 425 40.73 9.27 3.30
N SER A 426 41.52 10.34 3.35
CA SER A 426 42.71 10.38 4.21
C SER A 426 42.30 10.86 5.60
N THR A 427 42.82 10.19 6.62
CA THR A 427 42.57 10.54 8.02
C THR A 427 43.12 11.92 8.39
N GLU A 428 44.16 12.40 7.69
CA GLU A 428 44.76 13.71 7.92
C GLU A 428 43.90 14.86 7.40
N GLN A 429 43.00 14.59 6.46
CA GLN A 429 42.14 15.57 5.79
C GLN A 429 40.72 15.65 6.36
N CYS A 430 40.44 14.86 7.39
CA CYS A 430 39.12 14.71 7.96
C CYS A 430 39.09 15.15 9.43
N SER A 431 38.02 15.83 9.83
CA SER A 431 37.70 16.02 11.25
C SER A 431 36.49 15.18 11.64
N TYR A 432 36.41 14.78 12.92
CA TYR A 432 35.37 13.91 13.43
C TYR A 432 34.55 14.65 14.49
N THR A 433 33.24 14.61 14.37
CA THR A 433 32.32 15.15 15.38
C THR A 433 31.57 14.01 16.03
N GLN A 434 31.87 13.72 17.30
CA GLN A 434 31.19 12.67 18.03
C GLN A 434 29.71 13.04 18.28
N GLY A 435 28.81 12.35 17.59
CA GLY A 435 27.37 12.39 17.78
C GLY A 435 26.86 10.99 18.05
N GLY A 436 25.91 10.86 18.97
CA GLY A 436 25.22 9.60 19.23
C GLY A 436 25.03 9.37 20.72
N ASN A 437 23.78 9.40 21.16
CA ASN A 437 23.38 8.92 22.47
C ASN A 437 23.18 7.39 22.33
N SER A 438 23.86 6.58 23.14
CA SER A 438 23.78 5.11 23.06
C SER A 438 22.41 4.55 23.46
N ASP A 439 21.48 5.39 23.91
CA ASP A 439 20.23 5.01 24.57
C ASP A 439 19.14 4.48 23.62
N GLY A 440 19.27 4.65 22.30
CA GLY A 440 18.27 4.22 21.31
C GLY A 440 18.47 2.87 20.62
N ARG A 441 19.56 2.12 20.88
CA ARG A 441 19.87 0.89 20.12
C ARG A 441 19.10 -0.34 20.61
N TRP A 442 18.47 -1.06 19.68
CA TRP A 442 17.85 -2.37 19.94
C TRP A 442 18.67 -3.48 19.29
N THR A 443 19.05 -4.49 20.06
CA THR A 443 19.90 -5.61 19.59
C THR A 443 19.14 -6.93 19.54
N SER A 444 17.91 -6.97 20.05
CA SER A 444 17.02 -8.13 20.03
C SER A 444 15.57 -7.68 19.87
N GLY A 445 14.74 -8.52 19.29
CA GLY A 445 13.31 -8.23 19.20
C GLY A 445 12.48 -9.37 18.64
N TYR A 446 11.17 -9.19 18.68
CA TYR A 446 10.20 -10.11 18.08
C TYR A 446 9.03 -9.31 17.50
N GLY A 447 8.45 -9.82 16.42
CA GLY A 447 7.24 -9.28 15.80
C GLY A 447 6.00 -9.80 16.53
N VAL A 448 4.98 -8.96 16.60
CA VAL A 448 3.64 -9.28 17.09
C VAL A 448 2.67 -9.02 15.96
N TYR A 449 2.00 -10.05 15.47
CA TYR A 449 1.14 -9.99 14.29
C TYR A 449 -0.17 -10.73 14.53
N GLU A 450 -1.13 -10.61 13.62
CA GLU A 450 -2.42 -11.30 13.67
C GLU A 450 -2.46 -12.32 12.53
N ASP A 451 -2.64 -13.61 12.82
CA ASP A 451 -2.64 -14.63 11.77
C ASP A 451 -3.91 -14.61 10.89
N GLU A 452 -3.95 -15.48 9.88
CA GLU A 452 -5.12 -15.64 9.00
C GLU A 452 -6.42 -15.98 9.74
N GLN A 453 -6.37 -16.39 11.02
CA GLN A 453 -7.53 -16.66 11.85
C GLN A 453 -7.89 -15.51 12.80
N GLY A 454 -7.23 -14.36 12.70
CA GLY A 454 -7.48 -13.22 13.58
C GLY A 454 -6.83 -13.35 14.96
N LEU A 455 -5.92 -14.31 15.17
CA LEU A 455 -5.29 -14.54 16.47
C LEU A 455 -3.94 -13.82 16.56
N ARG A 456 -3.72 -13.16 17.70
CA ARG A 456 -2.46 -12.46 17.99
C ARG A 456 -1.33 -13.45 18.24
N GLN A 457 -0.38 -13.51 17.31
CA GLN A 457 0.81 -14.36 17.33
C GLN A 457 2.08 -13.55 17.60
N ARG A 458 3.19 -14.26 17.84
CA ARG A 458 4.54 -13.67 17.98
C ARG A 458 5.55 -14.44 17.16
N THR A 459 6.51 -13.74 16.56
CA THR A 459 7.63 -14.38 15.87
C THR A 459 8.65 -14.92 16.88
N PRO A 460 9.52 -15.87 16.49
CA PRO A 460 10.71 -16.20 17.27
C PRO A 460 11.55 -14.96 17.54
N ILE A 461 12.16 -14.91 18.73
CA ILE A 461 13.06 -13.81 19.11
C ILE A 461 14.28 -13.85 18.18
N GLN A 462 14.53 -12.73 17.51
CA GLN A 462 15.71 -12.49 16.73
C GLN A 462 16.69 -11.64 17.56
N THR A 463 17.98 -11.90 17.37
CA THR A 463 19.07 -11.13 17.98
C THR A 463 20.06 -10.82 16.88
N ASP A 464 20.34 -9.55 16.68
CA ASP A 464 21.42 -9.15 15.79
C ASP A 464 22.75 -9.41 16.50
N ALA A 465 23.41 -10.51 16.13
CA ALA A 465 24.68 -10.92 16.71
C ALA A 465 25.77 -9.87 16.49
N GLN A 466 25.72 -9.11 15.39
CA GLN A 466 26.68 -8.06 15.09
C GLN A 466 26.44 -6.84 15.98
N ALA A 467 25.19 -6.40 16.11
CA ALA A 467 24.85 -5.29 16.99
C ALA A 467 25.15 -5.60 18.47
N LEU A 468 24.92 -6.84 18.89
CA LEU A 468 25.29 -7.33 20.22
C LEU A 468 26.82 -7.36 20.41
N ALA A 469 27.59 -7.81 19.42
CA ALA A 469 29.05 -7.78 19.47
C ALA A 469 29.59 -6.34 19.54
N ASN A 470 28.97 -5.41 18.83
CA ASN A 470 29.40 -4.00 18.79
C ASN A 470 29.06 -3.24 20.08
N SER A 471 27.93 -3.55 20.72
CA SER A 471 27.43 -2.81 21.89
C SER A 471 27.66 -3.50 23.24
N GLY A 472 27.81 -4.82 23.26
CA GLY A 472 27.88 -5.63 24.48
C GLY A 472 26.56 -5.71 25.28
N LEU A 473 25.47 -5.14 24.78
CA LEU A 473 24.19 -5.04 25.50
C LEU A 473 23.06 -5.74 24.73
N VAL A 474 22.26 -6.54 25.44
CA VAL A 474 21.00 -7.08 24.90
C VAL A 474 19.88 -6.11 25.26
N ARG A 475 19.34 -5.40 24.28
CA ARG A 475 18.14 -4.55 24.42
C ARG A 475 17.05 -5.10 23.54
N ARG A 476 15.91 -5.43 24.14
CA ARG A 476 14.82 -6.14 23.48
C ARG A 476 13.59 -5.26 23.29
N THR A 477 13.03 -5.27 22.08
CA THR A 477 11.76 -4.60 21.76
C THR A 477 10.75 -5.55 21.11
N ALA A 478 9.47 -5.16 21.15
CA ALA A 478 8.38 -5.83 20.45
C ALA A 478 7.91 -4.94 19.30
N LEU A 479 7.91 -5.46 18.08
CA LEU A 479 7.44 -4.74 16.88
C LEU A 479 6.01 -5.20 16.55
N VAL A 480 5.05 -4.28 16.49
CA VAL A 480 3.72 -4.62 15.97
C VAL A 480 3.81 -4.66 14.45
N VAL A 481 3.42 -5.78 13.85
CA VAL A 481 3.51 -6.02 12.41
C VAL A 481 2.12 -6.32 11.86
N ASP A 482 1.66 -5.48 10.94
CA ASP A 482 0.46 -5.76 10.16
C ASP A 482 0.77 -6.82 9.08
N SER A 483 0.57 -8.08 9.43
CA SER A 483 0.74 -9.22 8.52
C SER A 483 -0.09 -10.41 8.97
N GLY A 484 -0.68 -11.14 8.03
CA GLY A 484 -1.38 -12.42 8.26
C GLY A 484 -0.46 -13.64 8.41
N THR A 485 0.85 -13.51 8.14
CA THR A 485 1.74 -14.69 8.03
C THR A 485 3.00 -14.56 8.87
N LEU A 486 3.45 -15.69 9.43
CA LEU A 486 4.69 -15.78 10.22
C LEU A 486 5.92 -15.36 9.42
N ALA A 487 5.99 -15.72 8.14
CA ALA A 487 7.14 -15.46 7.29
C ALA A 487 7.38 -13.95 7.11
N VAL A 488 6.33 -13.20 6.74
CA VAL A 488 6.41 -11.74 6.56
C VAL A 488 6.66 -11.04 7.90
N ALA A 489 6.03 -11.48 8.99
CA ALA A 489 6.29 -10.93 10.32
C ALA A 489 7.76 -11.13 10.76
N THR A 490 8.32 -12.31 10.49
CA THR A 490 9.72 -12.65 10.79
C THR A 490 10.69 -11.82 9.94
N GLN A 491 10.36 -11.60 8.68
CA GLN A 491 11.15 -10.77 7.76
C GLN A 491 11.15 -9.30 8.19
N ARG A 492 9.99 -8.70 8.45
CA ARG A 492 9.88 -7.30 8.93
C ARG A 492 10.60 -7.09 10.25
N THR A 493 10.49 -8.03 11.18
CA THR A 493 11.23 -7.96 12.45
C THR A 493 12.74 -7.99 12.22
N SER A 494 13.22 -8.82 11.28
CA SER A 494 14.64 -8.93 10.98
C SER A 494 15.18 -7.64 10.35
N VAL A 495 14.42 -7.04 9.42
CA VAL A 495 14.80 -5.78 8.79
C VAL A 495 14.79 -4.65 9.81
N PHE A 496 13.72 -4.55 10.61
CA PHE A 496 13.63 -3.56 11.69
C PHE A 496 14.80 -3.68 12.67
N LEU A 497 15.18 -4.88 13.08
CA LEU A 497 16.32 -5.06 13.99
C LEU A 497 17.64 -4.65 13.33
N GLY A 498 17.80 -4.94 12.03
CA GLY A 498 18.94 -4.47 11.26
C GLY A 498 19.03 -2.95 11.24
N ASP A 499 17.91 -2.24 11.13
CA ASP A 499 17.87 -0.76 11.13
C ASP A 499 17.97 -0.17 12.55
N ALA A 500 17.25 -0.73 13.52
CA ALA A 500 17.22 -0.28 14.91
C ALA A 500 18.55 -0.53 15.65
N ALA A 501 19.35 -1.49 15.19
CA ALA A 501 20.72 -1.70 15.65
C ALA A 501 21.63 -0.49 15.38
N LYS A 502 21.30 0.32 14.36
CA LYS A 502 22.12 1.45 13.90
C LYS A 502 22.05 2.65 14.86
N GLY A 503 20.94 2.85 15.58
CA GLY A 503 20.79 3.91 16.59
C GLY A 503 20.63 5.33 16.02
N GLU A 504 20.42 6.33 16.90
CA GLU A 504 20.30 7.75 16.49
C GLU A 504 21.65 8.37 16.11
N ALA A 505 21.60 9.28 15.12
CA ALA A 505 22.65 10.08 14.50
C ALA A 505 24.08 9.74 14.94
N ALA A 506 24.71 8.90 14.12
CA ALA A 506 26.12 8.62 14.20
C ALA A 506 26.96 9.87 13.96
N ALA A 507 28.03 9.99 14.74
CA ALA A 507 29.10 10.96 14.57
C ALA A 507 29.46 11.21 13.09
N GLY A 508 29.50 12.48 12.68
CA GLY A 508 29.83 12.86 11.31
C GLY A 508 31.34 12.98 11.07
N VAL A 509 31.76 12.72 9.84
CA VAL A 509 33.10 13.03 9.34
C VAL A 509 33.01 14.27 8.46
N THR A 510 33.88 15.24 8.67
CA THR A 510 33.93 16.46 7.86
C THR A 510 35.18 16.44 6.99
N CYS A 511 35.02 16.60 5.68
CA CYS A 511 36.14 16.63 4.73
C CYS A 511 35.85 17.50 3.50
N ALA A 512 36.91 17.93 2.81
CA ALA A 512 36.80 18.73 1.58
C ALA A 512 36.76 17.88 0.30
N VAL A 513 37.51 16.78 0.29
CA VAL A 513 37.78 15.97 -0.90
C VAL A 513 37.66 14.49 -0.62
N LEU A 514 37.35 13.74 -1.67
CA LEU A 514 37.27 12.29 -1.71
C LEU A 514 38.14 11.77 -2.84
N GLU A 515 38.70 10.60 -2.69
CA GLU A 515 39.55 9.97 -3.69
C GLU A 515 38.89 8.71 -4.26
N THR A 516 39.14 8.40 -5.53
CA THR A 516 38.79 7.08 -6.08
C THR A 516 39.89 6.07 -5.79
N VAL A 517 39.65 4.80 -6.13
CA VAL A 517 40.66 3.73 -6.04
C VAL A 517 41.94 4.07 -6.80
N ASP A 518 41.82 4.80 -7.92
CA ASP A 518 42.94 5.23 -8.77
C ASP A 518 43.65 6.49 -8.23
N GLY A 519 43.20 7.04 -7.10
CA GLY A 519 43.73 8.28 -6.51
C GLY A 519 43.27 9.56 -7.20
N MET A 520 42.22 9.51 -8.03
CA MET A 520 41.61 10.71 -8.60
C MET A 520 40.82 11.44 -7.51
N VAL A 521 41.05 12.75 -7.37
CA VAL A 521 40.44 13.59 -6.33
C VAL A 521 39.14 14.22 -6.84
N TYR A 522 38.09 14.11 -6.05
CA TYR A 522 36.76 14.68 -6.27
C TYR A 522 36.34 15.53 -5.08
N PRO A 523 35.51 16.57 -5.27
CA PRO A 523 34.90 17.29 -4.15
C PRO A 523 34.03 16.36 -3.31
N ALA A 524 34.04 16.51 -1.98
CA ALA A 524 33.19 15.72 -1.10
C ALA A 524 31.68 15.91 -1.34
N THR A 525 31.29 17.00 -2.01
CA THR A 525 29.91 17.26 -2.46
C THR A 525 29.39 16.30 -3.54
N GLU A 526 30.27 15.53 -4.19
CA GLU A 526 29.86 14.47 -5.14
C GLU A 526 29.43 13.17 -4.44
N ALA A 527 29.68 13.04 -3.13
CA ALA A 527 29.19 11.91 -2.36
C ALA A 527 27.66 11.91 -2.30
N ARG A 528 27.08 10.72 -2.26
CA ARG A 528 25.64 10.52 -2.08
C ARG A 528 25.38 9.51 -0.97
N PRO A 529 24.24 9.62 -0.27
CA PRO A 529 23.74 8.55 0.59
C PRO A 529 23.73 7.20 -0.14
N GLY A 530 24.20 6.18 0.55
CA GLY A 530 24.49 4.84 0.02
C GLY A 530 25.92 4.64 -0.47
N ASP A 531 26.70 5.69 -0.77
CA ASP A 531 28.11 5.52 -1.14
C ASP A 531 28.93 4.93 0.02
N MET A 532 29.98 4.16 -0.32
CA MET A 532 30.92 3.59 0.65
C MET A 532 32.13 4.52 0.80
N LEU A 533 32.54 4.79 2.03
CA LEU A 533 33.76 5.52 2.34
C LEU A 533 34.76 4.62 3.04
N LEU A 534 35.99 4.62 2.56
CA LEU A 534 37.11 3.85 3.08
C LEU A 534 38.24 4.77 3.54
N PHE A 535 38.80 4.55 4.72
CA PHE A 535 40.00 5.24 5.17
C PHE A 535 41.23 4.65 4.46
N ARG A 536 41.90 5.46 3.64
CA ARG A 536 43.08 5.05 2.85
C ARG A 536 44.28 4.69 3.73
N ASP A 537 44.45 5.39 4.84
CA ASP A 537 45.61 5.27 5.73
C ASP A 537 45.50 4.10 6.72
N VAL A 538 44.38 3.36 6.71
CA VAL A 538 44.17 2.21 7.59
C VAL A 538 44.45 0.92 6.80
N LEU A 539 45.55 0.24 7.14
CA LEU A 539 45.97 -0.97 6.46
C LEU A 539 44.84 -2.01 6.43
N PRO A 540 44.50 -2.59 5.26
CA PRO A 540 43.57 -3.71 5.20
C PRO A 540 44.21 -4.88 5.94
N THR A 541 43.50 -5.40 6.93
CA THR A 541 43.95 -6.58 7.68
C THR A 541 43.32 -7.83 7.08
N SER A 542 43.89 -9.00 7.35
CA SER A 542 43.46 -10.28 6.75
C SER A 542 42.06 -10.76 7.15
N SER A 543 41.29 -9.97 7.91
CA SER A 543 39.98 -10.32 8.44
C SER A 543 38.90 -9.40 7.85
N ALA A 544 37.82 -9.98 7.31
CA ALA A 544 36.68 -9.24 6.78
C ALA A 544 35.99 -8.36 7.84
N VAL A 545 36.03 -8.77 9.11
CA VAL A 545 35.50 -7.98 10.24
C VAL A 545 36.38 -6.74 10.49
N ALA A 546 37.68 -6.88 10.32
CA ALA A 546 38.61 -5.78 10.52
C ALA A 546 38.64 -4.81 9.33
N ASN A 547 38.34 -5.26 8.11
CA ASN A 547 38.13 -4.38 6.94
C ASN A 547 36.83 -3.57 7.04
N ARG A 548 35.81 -4.01 7.80
CA ARG A 548 34.62 -3.19 8.11
C ARG A 548 34.91 -2.03 9.07
N LEU A 549 36.03 -2.07 9.80
CA LEU A 549 36.49 -0.93 10.60
C LEU A 549 37.21 0.13 9.74
N ASN A 550 37.52 -0.19 8.48
CA ASN A 550 38.22 0.71 7.58
C ASN A 550 37.26 1.58 6.77
N GLY A 551 35.95 1.52 7.02
CA GLY A 551 35.00 2.33 6.26
C GLY A 551 33.55 2.22 6.71
N PHE A 552 32.69 2.98 6.07
CA PHE A 552 31.27 3.09 6.39
C PHE A 552 30.43 3.45 5.17
N VAL A 553 29.12 3.19 5.23
CA VAL A 553 28.15 3.64 4.22
C VAL A 553 27.57 4.98 4.66
N LEU A 554 27.33 5.90 3.73
CA LEU A 554 26.70 7.19 4.03
C LEU A 554 25.19 7.06 4.19
N ALA A 555 24.64 7.60 5.28
CA ALA A 555 23.21 7.87 5.40
C ALA A 555 22.84 9.27 4.91
N GLU A 556 23.72 10.24 5.13
CA GLU A 556 23.41 11.64 4.86
C GLU A 556 24.68 12.44 4.49
N VAL A 557 24.50 13.42 3.61
CA VAL A 557 25.56 14.38 3.23
C VAL A 557 25.01 15.78 3.42
N GLN A 558 25.67 16.58 4.26
CA GLN A 558 25.35 17.98 4.49
C GLN A 558 26.46 18.87 3.91
N VAL A 559 26.07 19.88 3.15
CA VAL A 559 26.97 20.81 2.49
C VAL A 559 26.66 22.23 2.95
N ASP A 560 27.69 22.93 3.43
CA ASP A 560 27.67 24.38 3.56
C ASP A 560 28.23 24.99 2.26
N GLY A 561 27.37 25.66 1.51
CA GLY A 561 27.70 26.29 0.23
C GLY A 561 28.77 27.37 0.29
N PHE A 562 29.07 27.90 1.49
CA PHE A 562 30.13 28.88 1.71
C PHE A 562 31.38 28.26 2.34
N ASN A 563 31.29 27.02 2.82
CA ASN A 563 32.41 26.27 3.38
C ASN A 563 32.52 24.87 2.78
N LEU A 564 32.85 24.81 1.49
CA LEU A 564 33.08 23.53 0.79
C LEU A 564 34.29 22.74 1.30
N ALA A 565 35.13 23.35 2.12
CA ALA A 565 36.22 22.64 2.78
C ALA A 565 35.71 21.72 3.91
N ALA A 566 34.43 21.86 4.31
CA ALA A 566 33.85 21.18 5.45
C ALA A 566 32.49 20.53 5.10
N VAL A 567 32.47 19.61 4.13
CA VAL A 567 31.28 18.78 3.86
C VAL A 567 31.14 17.76 4.98
N GLN A 568 29.99 17.74 5.64
CA GLN A 568 29.68 16.80 6.70
C GLN A 568 29.06 15.53 6.10
N LEU A 569 29.75 14.42 6.31
CA LEU A 569 29.41 13.08 5.86
C LEU A 569 28.93 12.28 7.06
N VAL A 570 27.66 11.93 7.08
CA VAL A 570 27.03 11.23 8.19
C VAL A 570 26.95 9.74 7.84
N PRO A 571 27.61 8.88 8.62
CA PRO A 571 27.59 7.44 8.40
C PRO A 571 26.22 6.87 8.78
N GLU A 572 25.82 5.80 8.10
CA GLU A 572 24.60 5.03 8.38
C GLU A 572 24.69 4.29 9.72
N GLU A 573 25.88 3.78 10.01
CA GLU A 573 26.19 3.13 11.27
C GLU A 573 27.16 4.01 12.10
N PRO A 574 27.03 4.01 13.43
CA PRO A 574 27.96 4.65 14.34
C PRO A 574 29.38 4.20 14.07
N LEU A 575 30.26 5.17 13.82
CA LEU A 575 31.67 4.87 13.64
C LEU A 575 32.26 4.25 14.91
N PRO A 576 33.12 3.23 14.77
CA PRO A 576 33.94 2.77 15.89
C PRO A 576 34.74 3.95 16.46
N LEU A 577 34.99 3.94 17.77
CA LEU A 577 35.68 5.04 18.46
C LEU A 577 36.97 5.40 17.72
N LEU A 578 37.19 6.70 17.47
CA LEU A 578 38.34 7.21 16.71
C LEU A 578 39.68 6.73 17.29
N GLU A 579 39.77 6.58 18.62
CA GLU A 579 40.94 6.01 19.29
C GLU A 579 41.29 4.61 18.79
N MET A 580 40.29 3.78 18.45
CA MET A 580 40.50 2.44 17.90
C MET A 580 40.96 2.48 16.44
N VAL A 581 40.48 3.44 15.66
CA VAL A 581 40.86 3.61 14.25
C VAL A 581 42.29 4.19 14.16
N VAL A 582 42.59 5.22 14.95
CA VAL A 582 43.91 5.87 15.03
C VAL A 582 44.96 4.94 15.64
N ALA A 583 44.61 4.15 16.66
CA ALA A 583 45.53 3.15 17.22
C ALA A 583 45.92 2.08 16.18
N LYS A 584 45.03 1.76 15.24
CA LYS A 584 45.33 0.84 14.14
C LYS A 584 46.16 1.46 13.03
N ALA A 585 46.00 2.75 12.73
CA ALA A 585 46.81 3.42 11.72
C ALA A 585 48.28 3.64 12.14
N LYS A 586 48.55 3.62 13.45
CA LYS A 586 49.90 3.79 14.03
C LYS A 586 50.65 2.48 14.31
N LEU A 587 50.00 1.34 14.10
CA LEU A 587 50.59 -0.01 14.16
C LEU A 587 50.94 -0.46 12.74
#